data_AF-A0A5K3FM97-F1
#
_entry.id   AF-A0A5K3FM97-F1
#
_cell.length_a   1.000
_cell.length_b   1.000
_cell.length_c   1.000
_cell.angle_alpha   90.00
_cell.angle_beta   90.00
_cell.angle_gamma   90.00
#
_symmetry.space_group_name_H-M   'P 1'
#
loop_
_entity.id
_entity.type
_entity.pdbx_description
1 polymer ?
#
loop_
_entity_poly.entity_id
_entity_poly.type
_entity_poly.pdbx_seq_one_letter_code
_entity_poly.pdbx_strand_id
1 'polypeptide(L)'
;FVRSAKDRDKAVKLLDGYVFKGRRLEARVTKPAADPFLLRRAQGNPKASVEDVDGAPTDLEIRRFEEEETDDLSEAVDPILSVAPLYQMTYDPDQLNTKQSSALECLKQIRTAVGKINKIRYCASCLNYGFMSHDSRKLNRECCPITPSPILNGYRNKARFTIGKDANGKCPVIGVRLGKYTQGSTIVADASSAPLFSETTLSVIRSFQDCFDAIYHRDSGRMASGDIDHVVLNRLSERFRVYDMVTKSGNWCAVTVRESRLNDRLLDIEIRRGNLTEEDLVDLESVLKQWFQSGGPGESVGVTSVHLTVLTAVSRLPGTFTERCVFGKGVSCLTSIISVITTHF
;
A
#
# COMPACT_ATOMS: atom_id res chain seq x y z
N PHE A 1 16.53 2.28 13.97
CA PHE A 1 16.80 1.21 12.99
C PHE A 1 18.28 1.09 12.78
N VAL A 2 18.82 -0.10 13.03
CA VAL A 2 20.25 -0.30 13.03
C VAL A 2 20.68 -0.87 11.69
N ARG A 3 21.63 -0.21 11.02
CA ARG A 3 21.94 -0.42 9.60
C ARG A 3 22.81 -1.65 9.32
N SER A 4 23.36 -2.27 10.36
CA SER A 4 24.18 -3.48 10.26
C SER A 4 24.12 -4.30 11.56
N ALA A 5 24.47 -5.60 11.50
CA ALA A 5 24.58 -6.44 12.69
C ALA A 5 25.59 -5.86 13.71
N LYS A 6 26.69 -5.28 13.21
CA LYS A 6 27.72 -4.63 14.03
C LYS A 6 27.18 -3.42 14.78
N ASP A 7 26.37 -2.59 14.12
CA ASP A 7 25.75 -1.45 14.78
C ASP A 7 24.68 -1.90 15.77
N ARG A 8 23.98 -3.02 15.50
CA ARG A 8 22.91 -3.55 16.37
C ARG A 8 23.53 -3.99 17.69
N ASP A 9 24.62 -4.73 17.62
CA ASP A 9 25.30 -5.26 18.80
C ASP A 9 25.91 -4.12 19.63
N LYS A 10 26.41 -3.06 18.97
CA LYS A 10 26.83 -1.83 19.65
C LYS A 10 25.67 -1.12 20.36
N ALA A 11 24.52 -0.99 19.69
CA ALA A 11 23.35 -0.34 20.26
C ALA A 11 22.78 -1.10 21.46
N VAL A 12 22.71 -2.44 21.38
CA VAL A 12 22.28 -3.29 22.50
C VAL A 12 23.21 -3.12 23.70
N LYS A 13 24.54 -3.17 23.49
CA LYS A 13 25.52 -2.93 24.58
C LYS A 13 25.40 -1.55 25.23
N LEU A 14 25.00 -0.54 24.47
CA LEU A 14 24.88 0.84 24.97
C LEU A 14 23.56 1.07 25.72
N LEU A 15 22.47 0.47 25.26
CA LEU A 15 21.13 0.71 25.76
C LEU A 15 20.75 -0.20 26.93
N ASP A 16 21.31 -1.41 26.98
CA ASP A 16 21.03 -2.35 28.06
C ASP A 16 21.57 -1.82 29.40
N GLY A 17 20.70 -1.67 30.38
CA GLY A 17 21.02 -1.11 31.70
C GLY A 17 21.06 0.42 31.77
N TYR A 18 20.83 1.13 30.66
CA TYR A 18 20.80 2.60 30.65
C TYR A 18 19.63 3.14 31.48
N VAL A 19 19.87 4.16 32.31
CA VAL A 19 18.83 4.76 33.16
C VAL A 19 18.25 5.98 32.47
N PHE A 20 16.98 5.89 32.06
CA PHE A 20 16.24 6.99 31.46
C PHE A 20 15.04 7.35 32.32
N LYS A 21 14.96 8.61 32.76
CA LYS A 21 13.88 9.13 33.63
C LYS A 21 13.61 8.23 34.86
N GLY A 22 14.68 7.76 35.50
CA GLY A 22 14.61 6.92 36.70
C GLY A 22 14.24 5.46 36.47
N ARG A 23 14.11 5.00 35.21
CA ARG A 23 13.85 3.59 34.87
C ARG A 23 15.04 3.01 34.11
N ARG A 24 15.44 1.79 34.46
CA ARG A 24 16.45 1.03 33.70
C ARG A 24 15.81 0.46 32.45
N LEU A 25 16.45 0.69 31.32
CA LEU A 25 16.08 0.10 30.04
C LEU A 25 16.71 -1.29 29.93
N GLU A 26 15.98 -2.21 29.30
CA GLU A 26 16.46 -3.53 28.94
C GLU A 26 16.48 -3.64 27.43
N ALA A 27 17.63 -4.00 26.86
CA ALA A 27 17.80 -4.16 25.43
C ALA A 27 18.23 -5.59 25.12
N ARG A 28 17.39 -6.32 24.38
CA ARG A 28 17.67 -7.70 23.96
C ARG A 28 17.76 -7.78 22.44
N VAL A 29 18.61 -8.66 21.94
CA VAL A 29 18.61 -9.03 20.52
C VAL A 29 17.39 -9.91 20.27
N THR A 30 16.41 -9.38 19.55
CA THR A 30 15.27 -10.18 19.07
C THR A 30 15.59 -10.71 17.68
N LYS A 31 15.29 -12.00 17.44
CA LYS A 31 15.21 -12.51 16.08
C LYS A 31 14.11 -11.73 15.34
N PRO A 32 14.28 -11.40 14.04
CA PRO A 32 13.18 -10.86 13.26
C PRO A 32 11.99 -11.82 13.38
N ALA A 33 10.79 -11.30 13.59
CA ALA A 33 9.60 -12.12 13.50
C ALA A 33 9.62 -12.84 12.15
N ALA A 34 9.46 -14.17 12.16
CA ALA A 34 9.40 -14.95 10.93
C ALA A 34 8.28 -14.39 10.05
N ASP A 35 8.53 -14.30 8.75
CA ASP A 35 7.55 -13.74 7.83
C ASP A 35 6.28 -14.59 7.87
N PRO A 36 5.11 -14.03 8.26
CA PRO A 36 3.88 -14.80 8.39
C PRO A 36 3.49 -15.54 7.11
N PHE A 37 3.90 -15.03 5.93
CA PHE A 37 3.73 -15.70 4.65
C PHE A 37 4.54 -17.01 4.57
N LEU A 38 5.82 -16.99 4.98
CA LEU A 38 6.70 -18.15 4.91
C LEU A 38 6.24 -19.26 5.86
N LEU A 39 5.73 -18.88 7.03
CA LEU A 39 5.15 -19.80 8.00
C LEU A 39 3.96 -20.58 7.41
N ARG A 40 3.02 -19.88 6.74
CA ARG A 40 1.82 -20.52 6.19
C ARG A 40 2.10 -21.41 4.98
N ARG A 41 3.08 -21.05 4.13
CA ARG A 41 3.46 -21.88 2.97
C ARG A 41 4.15 -23.19 3.39
N ALA A 42 4.93 -23.17 4.47
CA ALA A 42 5.53 -24.37 5.04
C ALA A 42 4.47 -25.35 5.59
N GLN A 43 3.36 -24.83 6.12
CA GLN A 43 2.24 -25.64 6.61
C GLN A 43 1.41 -26.27 5.47
N GLY A 44 1.30 -25.60 4.31
CA GLY A 44 0.47 -26.06 3.18
C GLY A 44 1.11 -27.06 2.22
N ASN A 45 2.40 -27.42 2.36
CA ASN A 45 3.09 -28.31 1.42
C ASN A 45 4.09 -29.24 2.15
N PRO A 46 3.73 -30.51 2.45
CA PRO A 46 4.58 -31.43 3.24
C PRO A 46 5.85 -31.92 2.51
N LYS A 47 6.12 -31.45 1.28
CA LYS A 47 7.34 -31.77 0.50
C LYS A 47 8.31 -30.61 0.34
N ALA A 48 8.09 -29.45 0.97
CA ALA A 48 9.15 -28.46 1.12
C ALA A 48 10.01 -28.87 2.31
N SER A 49 11.09 -29.60 2.05
CA SER A 49 12.09 -29.94 3.07
C SER A 49 12.56 -28.67 3.77
N VAL A 50 12.35 -28.61 5.07
CA VAL A 50 12.96 -27.62 5.97
C VAL A 50 14.40 -28.05 6.20
N GLU A 51 15.22 -27.91 5.17
CA GLU A 51 16.67 -27.94 5.31
C GLU A 51 17.17 -26.62 4.71
N ASP A 52 17.85 -25.84 5.55
CA ASP A 52 18.47 -24.53 5.29
C ASP A 52 17.64 -23.24 5.46
N VAL A 53 16.80 -23.14 6.50
CA VAL A 53 16.47 -21.82 7.08
C VAL A 53 16.60 -21.85 8.60
N ASP A 54 17.58 -21.11 9.12
CA ASP A 54 17.83 -20.93 10.55
C ASP A 54 16.66 -20.18 11.21
N GLY A 55 15.86 -20.89 12.02
CA GLY A 55 14.70 -20.33 12.74
C GLY A 55 13.41 -21.14 12.66
N ALA A 56 13.44 -22.43 13.03
CA ALA A 56 12.21 -23.21 13.20
C ALA A 56 11.30 -22.59 14.29
N PRO A 57 9.98 -22.48 14.06
CA PRO A 57 9.05 -21.85 15.00
C PRO A 57 8.82 -22.71 16.25
N THR A 58 8.56 -22.04 17.37
CA THR A 58 8.14 -22.69 18.62
C THR A 58 6.63 -23.01 18.61
N ASP A 59 6.23 -24.12 19.23
CA ASP A 59 4.82 -24.58 19.39
C ASP A 59 3.83 -23.49 19.85
N LEU A 60 4.30 -22.50 20.61
CA LEU A 60 3.49 -21.39 21.11
C LEU A 60 3.10 -20.37 20.04
N GLU A 61 3.92 -20.20 18.99
CA GLU A 61 3.62 -19.30 17.87
C GLU A 61 2.59 -19.94 16.93
N ILE A 62 2.64 -21.27 16.80
CA ILE A 62 1.66 -22.06 16.02
C ILE A 62 0.27 -21.92 16.67
N ARG A 63 0.17 -22.15 18.00
CA ARG A 63 -1.11 -22.04 18.74
C ARG A 63 -1.72 -20.64 18.73
N ARG A 64 -0.90 -19.57 18.78
CA ARG A 64 -1.42 -18.18 18.68
C ARG A 64 -1.97 -17.84 17.30
N PHE A 65 -1.49 -18.50 16.24
CA PHE A 65 -2.04 -18.36 14.90
C PHE A 65 -3.32 -19.19 14.72
N GLU A 66 -3.38 -20.37 15.34
CA GLU A 66 -4.59 -21.22 15.38
C GLU A 66 -5.76 -20.55 16.12
N GLU A 67 -5.51 -19.78 17.19
CA GLU A 67 -6.57 -19.06 17.93
C GLU A 67 -7.12 -17.81 17.21
N GLU A 68 -6.42 -17.27 16.20
CA GLU A 68 -6.96 -16.21 15.31
C GLU A 68 -7.76 -16.80 14.12
N GLU A 69 -7.84 -18.14 13.98
CA GLU A 69 -8.61 -18.85 12.95
C GLU A 69 -10.06 -19.13 13.39
N THR A 70 -10.96 -18.16 13.20
CA THR A 70 -12.39 -18.47 13.02
C THR A 70 -13.08 -17.73 11.87
N ASP A 71 -12.36 -17.03 10.99
CA ASP A 71 -12.99 -16.48 9.78
C ASP A 71 -12.62 -17.33 8.56
N ASP A 72 -13.60 -18.14 8.15
CA ASP A 72 -13.71 -18.95 6.94
C ASP A 72 -12.94 -18.37 5.73
N LEU A 73 -11.95 -19.12 5.24
CA LEU A 73 -11.36 -18.92 3.93
C LEU A 73 -11.99 -19.90 2.93
N SER A 74 -13.25 -19.65 2.54
CA SER A 74 -13.88 -20.36 1.41
C SER A 74 -14.74 -19.50 0.48
N GLU A 75 -14.77 -18.18 0.62
CA GLU A 75 -15.48 -17.30 -0.32
C GLU A 75 -14.50 -16.46 -1.15
N ALA A 76 -14.81 -16.30 -2.44
CA ALA A 76 -14.07 -15.42 -3.33
C ALA A 76 -14.05 -14.01 -2.72
N VAL A 77 -12.91 -13.63 -2.14
CA VAL A 77 -12.77 -12.34 -1.45
C VAL A 77 -12.96 -11.25 -2.49
N ASP A 78 -14.07 -10.54 -2.37
CA ASP A 78 -14.38 -9.41 -3.22
C ASP A 78 -13.25 -8.36 -3.11
N PRO A 79 -12.57 -8.03 -4.24
CA PRO A 79 -11.45 -7.09 -4.23
C PRO A 79 -11.81 -5.72 -3.69
N ILE A 80 -13.06 -5.29 -3.84
CA ILE A 80 -13.52 -3.97 -3.40
C ILE A 80 -13.44 -3.86 -1.87
N LEU A 81 -13.68 -4.95 -1.13
CA LEU A 81 -13.60 -4.95 0.34
C LEU A 81 -12.21 -4.59 0.85
N SER A 82 -11.15 -4.82 0.06
CA SER A 82 -9.78 -4.43 0.42
C SER A 82 -9.56 -2.90 0.44
N VAL A 83 -10.34 -2.16 -0.36
CA VAL A 83 -10.16 -0.71 -0.56
C VAL A 83 -11.35 0.13 -0.06
N ALA A 84 -12.55 -0.44 -0.01
CA ALA A 84 -13.75 0.15 0.58
C ALA A 84 -14.55 -0.91 1.36
N PRO A 85 -14.15 -1.23 2.60
CA PRO A 85 -14.77 -2.31 3.38
C PRO A 85 -16.28 -2.14 3.65
N LEU A 86 -16.80 -0.91 3.60
CA LEU A 86 -18.21 -0.60 3.89
C LEU A 86 -19.03 -0.32 2.64
N TYR A 87 -18.51 -0.59 1.44
CA TYR A 87 -19.13 -0.14 0.18
C TYR A 87 -20.50 -0.76 -0.10
N GLN A 88 -20.77 -1.95 0.44
CA GLN A 88 -22.05 -2.65 0.29
C GLN A 88 -23.16 -2.07 1.17
N MET A 89 -22.82 -1.22 2.15
CA MET A 89 -23.78 -0.58 3.03
C MET A 89 -24.29 0.72 2.40
N THR A 90 -25.54 1.09 2.69
CA THR A 90 -26.06 2.41 2.32
C THR A 90 -25.20 3.50 2.96
N TYR A 91 -24.90 4.56 2.21
CA TYR A 91 -24.02 5.61 2.73
C TYR A 91 -24.60 6.27 3.98
N ASP A 92 -25.86 6.69 3.88
CA ASP A 92 -26.68 7.21 4.97
C ASP A 92 -27.96 6.36 5.01
N PRO A 93 -28.30 5.71 6.13
CA PRO A 93 -27.70 5.89 7.45
C PRO A 93 -26.56 4.92 7.79
N ASP A 94 -26.39 3.82 7.07
CA ASP A 94 -25.64 2.67 7.59
C ASP A 94 -24.13 2.93 7.73
N GLN A 95 -23.46 3.44 6.69
CA GLN A 95 -22.02 3.75 6.79
C GLN A 95 -21.75 4.86 7.81
N LEU A 96 -22.58 5.92 7.83
CA LEU A 96 -22.45 7.01 8.79
C LEU A 96 -22.63 6.51 10.24
N ASN A 97 -23.63 5.67 10.48
CA ASN A 97 -23.89 5.08 11.79
C ASN A 97 -22.75 4.17 12.25
N THR A 98 -22.21 3.35 11.36
CA THR A 98 -21.07 2.47 11.65
C THR A 98 -19.83 3.29 12.03
N LYS A 99 -19.50 4.32 11.24
CA LYS A 99 -18.36 5.22 11.54
C LYS A 99 -18.59 5.99 12.85
N GLN A 100 -19.81 6.46 13.08
CA GLN A 100 -20.17 7.20 14.28
C GLN A 100 -20.02 6.32 15.52
N SER A 101 -20.46 5.08 15.45
CA SER A 101 -20.33 4.10 16.53
C SER A 101 -18.86 3.78 16.82
N SER A 102 -18.06 3.57 15.77
CA SER A 102 -16.61 3.34 15.88
C SER A 102 -15.88 4.52 16.53
N ALA A 103 -16.17 5.76 16.11
CA ALA A 103 -15.59 6.96 16.71
C ALA A 103 -15.95 7.11 18.21
N LEU A 104 -17.20 6.84 18.57
CA LEU A 104 -17.63 6.87 19.97
C LEU A 104 -16.95 5.78 20.80
N GLU A 105 -16.73 4.60 20.24
CA GLU A 105 -16.02 3.51 20.93
C GLU A 105 -14.55 3.87 21.21
N CYS A 106 -13.85 4.43 20.21
CA CYS A 106 -12.50 4.97 20.42
C CYS A 106 -12.48 6.04 21.52
N LEU A 107 -13.44 6.96 21.53
CA LEU A 107 -13.54 7.99 22.58
C LEU A 107 -13.81 7.39 23.96
N LYS A 108 -14.64 6.34 24.07
CA LYS A 108 -14.84 5.61 25.33
C LYS A 108 -13.54 4.99 25.84
N GLN A 109 -12.75 4.38 24.94
CA GLN A 109 -11.46 3.78 25.29
C GLN A 109 -10.48 4.83 25.80
N ILE A 110 -10.36 5.97 25.10
CA ILE A 110 -9.52 7.11 25.53
C ILE A 110 -9.99 7.64 26.87
N ARG A 111 -11.30 7.91 27.04
CA ARG A 111 -11.87 8.39 28.30
C ARG A 111 -11.53 7.46 29.47
N THR A 112 -11.66 6.15 29.26
CA THR A 112 -11.31 5.13 30.25
C THR A 112 -9.82 5.14 30.58
N ALA A 113 -8.95 5.23 29.57
CA ALA A 113 -7.50 5.26 29.75
C ALA A 113 -7.04 6.51 30.52
N VAL A 114 -7.56 7.69 30.15
CA VAL A 114 -7.27 8.95 30.84
C VAL A 114 -7.78 8.91 32.28
N GLY A 115 -8.99 8.38 32.51
CA GLY A 115 -9.58 8.23 33.84
C GLY A 115 -8.76 7.37 34.82
N LYS A 116 -8.03 6.37 34.31
CA LYS A 116 -7.14 5.54 35.15
C LYS A 116 -5.90 6.29 35.63
N ILE A 117 -5.39 7.23 34.83
CA ILE A 117 -4.13 7.95 35.09
C ILE A 117 -4.42 9.23 35.89
N ASN A 118 -5.43 9.99 35.48
CA ASN A 118 -5.77 11.28 36.06
C ASN A 118 -6.74 11.09 37.23
N LYS A 119 -6.18 10.95 38.44
CA LYS A 119 -6.94 10.91 39.69
C LYS A 119 -7.39 12.31 40.19
N ILE A 120 -6.92 13.37 39.55
CA ILE A 120 -7.31 14.76 39.87
C ILE A 120 -8.70 15.02 39.28
N ARG A 121 -9.64 15.48 40.11
CA ARG A 121 -10.97 15.91 39.65
C ARG A 121 -10.81 17.03 38.62
N TYR A 122 -11.35 16.79 37.43
CA TYR A 122 -11.11 17.57 36.22
C TYR A 122 -11.48 19.05 36.33
N CYS A 123 -10.78 19.90 35.57
CA CYS A 123 -11.14 21.31 35.43
C CYS A 123 -12.45 21.47 34.63
N ALA A 124 -13.17 22.57 34.86
CA ALA A 124 -14.50 22.83 34.32
C ALA A 124 -14.60 22.76 32.78
N SER A 125 -13.52 23.04 32.05
CA SER A 125 -13.51 22.96 30.58
C SER A 125 -13.60 21.52 30.03
N CYS A 126 -13.01 20.54 30.73
CA CYS A 126 -13.14 19.12 30.39
C CYS A 126 -14.53 18.55 30.72
N LEU A 127 -15.27 19.23 31.61
CA LEU A 127 -16.64 18.89 32.01
C LEU A 127 -17.69 19.46 31.02
N ASN A 128 -17.43 20.63 30.42
CA ASN A 128 -18.37 21.29 29.50
C ASN A 128 -18.71 20.47 28.24
N TYR A 129 -17.76 19.71 27.70
CA TYR A 129 -18.00 18.84 26.54
C TYR A 129 -18.50 17.44 26.90
N GLY A 130 -18.76 17.16 28.19
CA GLY A 130 -19.22 15.85 28.66
C GLY A 130 -18.18 14.72 28.55
N PHE A 131 -17.01 14.98 27.96
CA PHE A 131 -15.97 13.96 27.76
C PHE A 131 -15.42 13.42 29.08
N MET A 132 -15.24 14.28 30.10
CA MET A 132 -14.77 13.88 31.44
C MET A 132 -15.82 14.10 32.53
N SER A 133 -17.11 14.22 32.17
CA SER A 133 -18.15 14.43 33.18
C SER A 133 -18.23 13.25 34.14
N HIS A 134 -18.30 13.53 35.43
CA HIS A 134 -18.53 12.55 36.48
C HIS A 134 -19.88 11.82 36.34
N ASP A 135 -20.83 12.44 35.65
CA ASP A 135 -22.14 11.86 35.39
C ASP A 135 -22.04 10.78 34.32
N SER A 136 -22.85 9.74 34.49
CA SER A 136 -23.19 8.63 33.60
C SER A 136 -23.65 9.02 32.17
N ARG A 137 -23.33 10.22 31.70
CA ARG A 137 -23.64 10.70 30.35
C ARG A 137 -22.93 9.80 29.33
N LYS A 138 -23.76 9.10 28.55
CA LYS A 138 -23.32 8.33 27.41
C LYS A 138 -22.72 9.30 26.39
N LEU A 139 -21.55 8.97 25.86
CA LEU A 139 -21.01 9.68 24.70
C LEU A 139 -22.04 9.56 23.57
N ASN A 140 -22.46 10.71 23.04
CA ASN A 140 -23.46 10.80 21.99
C ASN A 140 -22.82 11.33 20.70
N ARG A 141 -23.59 11.41 19.61
CA ARG A 141 -23.08 11.89 18.32
C ARG A 141 -22.50 13.30 18.38
N GLU A 142 -23.01 14.16 19.25
CA GLU A 142 -22.55 15.55 19.39
C GLU A 142 -21.12 15.64 19.95
N CYS A 143 -20.65 14.61 20.67
CA CYS A 143 -19.27 14.55 21.13
C CYS A 143 -18.26 14.36 19.97
N CYS A 144 -18.70 13.79 18.84
CA CYS A 144 -17.85 13.55 17.68
C CYS A 144 -18.72 13.41 16.41
N PRO A 145 -19.28 14.52 15.91
CA PRO A 145 -20.18 14.47 14.77
C PRO A 145 -19.41 14.14 13.50
N ILE A 146 -19.96 13.21 12.70
CA ILE A 146 -19.42 12.90 11.38
C ILE A 146 -20.08 13.80 10.34
N THR A 147 -19.27 14.58 9.64
CA THR A 147 -19.71 15.36 8.49
C THR A 147 -19.79 14.46 7.25
N PRO A 148 -20.95 14.33 6.60
CA PRO A 148 -21.09 13.59 5.35
C PRO A 148 -20.24 14.18 4.22
N SER A 149 -19.77 13.32 3.33
CA SER A 149 -19.08 13.72 2.11
C SER A 149 -20.08 14.30 1.12
N PRO A 150 -19.76 15.41 0.44
CA PRO A 150 -20.61 15.96 -0.62
C PRO A 150 -20.61 15.08 -1.90
N ILE A 151 -19.62 14.19 -2.05
CA ILE A 151 -19.45 13.31 -3.21
C ILE A 151 -19.21 11.89 -2.71
N LEU A 152 -19.97 10.93 -3.25
CA LEU A 152 -19.93 9.53 -2.80
C LEU A 152 -19.14 8.62 -3.73
N ASN A 153 -19.03 8.98 -5.02
CA ASN A 153 -18.35 8.19 -6.04
C ASN A 153 -17.22 8.99 -6.70
N GLY A 154 -16.13 8.33 -7.09
CA GLY A 154 -15.02 8.96 -7.80
C GLY A 154 -14.30 10.07 -7.03
N TYR A 155 -14.44 10.11 -5.69
CA TYR A 155 -13.89 11.17 -4.85
C TYR A 155 -12.37 11.07 -4.65
N ARG A 156 -11.76 9.92 -4.98
CA ARG A 156 -10.36 9.65 -4.67
C ARG A 156 -9.43 10.22 -5.75
N ASN A 157 -8.82 11.37 -5.46
CA ASN A 157 -7.88 12.05 -6.34
C ASN A 157 -6.44 11.47 -6.34
N LYS A 158 -6.18 10.45 -5.52
CA LYS A 158 -4.91 9.71 -5.47
C LYS A 158 -5.21 8.23 -5.25
N ALA A 159 -5.03 7.43 -6.29
CA ALA A 159 -5.22 5.99 -6.27
C ALA A 159 -3.89 5.30 -6.56
N ARG A 160 -3.51 4.34 -5.70
CA ARG A 160 -2.32 3.51 -5.90
C ARG A 160 -2.76 2.07 -6.12
N PHE A 161 -2.34 1.51 -7.23
CA PHE A 161 -2.61 0.14 -7.65
C PHE A 161 -1.33 -0.68 -7.57
N THR A 162 -1.49 -1.96 -7.31
CA THR A 162 -0.40 -2.93 -7.31
C THR A 162 -0.27 -3.52 -8.71
N ILE A 163 0.97 -3.73 -9.16
CA ILE A 163 1.24 -4.51 -10.38
C ILE A 163 1.63 -5.92 -9.92
N GLY A 164 0.90 -6.92 -10.38
CA GLY A 164 1.00 -8.27 -9.86
C GLY A 164 0.61 -9.34 -10.87
N LYS A 165 0.32 -10.52 -10.33
CA LYS A 165 -0.22 -11.68 -11.06
C LYS A 165 -1.68 -11.87 -10.62
N ASP A 166 -2.56 -12.13 -11.58
CA ASP A 166 -3.96 -12.41 -11.28
C ASP A 166 -4.19 -13.86 -10.84
N ALA A 167 -5.43 -14.19 -10.46
CA ALA A 167 -5.81 -15.55 -10.07
C ALA A 167 -5.76 -16.55 -11.25
N ASN A 168 -5.91 -16.08 -12.48
CA ASN A 168 -5.94 -16.91 -13.70
C ASN A 168 -4.55 -17.17 -14.29
N GLY A 169 -3.52 -16.49 -13.76
CA GLY A 169 -2.15 -16.59 -14.21
C GLY A 169 -1.69 -15.49 -15.18
N LYS A 170 -2.55 -14.57 -15.63
CA LYS A 170 -2.19 -13.39 -16.42
C LYS A 170 -1.23 -12.51 -15.62
N CYS A 171 -0.17 -12.05 -16.28
CA CYS A 171 0.91 -11.29 -15.67
C CYS A 171 1.69 -10.54 -16.76
N PRO A 172 1.93 -9.22 -16.62
CA PRO A 172 1.56 -8.36 -15.49
C PRO A 172 0.11 -7.84 -15.54
N VAL A 173 -0.51 -7.72 -14.37
CA VAL A 173 -1.87 -7.16 -14.19
C VAL A 173 -1.85 -6.02 -13.17
N ILE A 174 -2.57 -4.94 -13.45
CA ILE A 174 -2.75 -3.80 -12.56
C ILE A 174 -4.07 -3.95 -11.80
N GLY A 175 -4.03 -3.82 -10.47
CA GLY A 175 -5.23 -3.89 -9.66
C GLY A 175 -4.99 -3.68 -8.17
N VAL A 176 -5.87 -4.23 -7.34
CA VAL A 176 -5.73 -4.23 -5.88
C VAL A 176 -5.33 -5.63 -5.41
N ARG A 177 -4.61 -5.70 -4.30
CA ARG A 177 -4.20 -7.00 -3.75
C ARG A 177 -5.37 -7.65 -3.02
N LEU A 178 -5.61 -8.92 -3.32
CA LEU A 178 -6.56 -9.76 -2.57
C LEU A 178 -5.90 -10.32 -1.31
N GLY A 179 -6.53 -10.09 -0.16
CA GLY A 179 -6.10 -10.62 1.13
C GLY A 179 -4.91 -9.87 1.77
N LYS A 180 -4.65 -10.19 3.04
CA LYS A 180 -3.52 -9.62 3.77
C LYS A 180 -2.22 -10.31 3.37
N TYR A 181 -1.11 -9.59 3.36
CA TYR A 181 0.22 -10.20 3.17
C TYR A 181 0.49 -11.31 4.20
N THR A 182 0.03 -11.09 5.43
CA THR A 182 0.14 -12.07 6.53
C THR A 182 -0.60 -13.38 6.25
N GLN A 183 -1.55 -13.37 5.33
CA GLN A 183 -2.34 -14.55 4.95
C GLN A 183 -1.75 -15.32 3.77
N GLY A 184 -0.61 -14.89 3.19
CA GLY A 184 0.03 -15.65 2.13
C GLY A 184 -0.34 -15.25 0.69
N SER A 185 -1.05 -14.13 0.48
CA SER A 185 -1.56 -13.78 -0.85
C SER A 185 -0.78 -12.62 -1.51
N THR A 186 -0.35 -12.86 -2.75
CA THR A 186 0.20 -11.85 -3.68
C THR A 186 -0.71 -11.62 -4.88
N ILE A 187 -1.91 -12.20 -4.89
CA ILE A 187 -2.84 -12.15 -6.00
C ILE A 187 -3.35 -10.71 -6.15
N VAL A 188 -3.36 -10.22 -7.40
CA VAL A 188 -3.92 -8.93 -7.76
C VAL A 188 -5.20 -9.15 -8.54
N ALA A 189 -6.24 -8.40 -8.20
CA ALA A 189 -7.53 -8.45 -8.85
C ALA A 189 -7.98 -7.05 -9.27
N ASP A 190 -8.82 -7.02 -10.30
CA ASP A 190 -9.44 -5.78 -10.75
C ASP A 190 -10.45 -5.28 -9.70
N ALA A 191 -10.38 -3.98 -9.41
CA ALA A 191 -11.33 -3.29 -8.55
C ALA A 191 -11.93 -2.08 -9.28
N SER A 192 -12.04 -2.16 -10.60
CA SER A 192 -12.59 -1.08 -11.42
C SER A 192 -14.02 -0.70 -11.09
N SER A 193 -14.81 -1.62 -10.53
CA SER A 193 -16.18 -1.37 -10.04
C SER A 193 -16.24 -0.69 -8.66
N ALA A 194 -15.10 -0.45 -8.00
CA ALA A 194 -15.08 0.18 -6.70
C ALA A 194 -15.51 1.66 -6.79
N PRO A 195 -16.42 2.13 -5.91
CA PRO A 195 -16.97 3.48 -6.01
C PRO A 195 -15.95 4.60 -5.74
N LEU A 196 -14.76 4.27 -5.23
CA LEU A 196 -13.76 5.30 -4.90
C LEU A 196 -13.13 5.95 -6.13
N PHE A 197 -13.03 5.22 -7.24
CA PHE A 197 -12.24 5.62 -8.40
C PHE A 197 -13.09 6.40 -9.40
N SER A 198 -12.53 7.47 -9.96
CA SER A 198 -13.17 8.21 -11.06
C SER A 198 -13.01 7.43 -12.36
N GLU A 199 -13.91 7.63 -13.33
CA GLU A 199 -13.80 7.00 -14.66
C GLU A 199 -12.48 7.39 -15.35
N THR A 200 -12.00 8.61 -15.11
CA THR A 200 -10.70 9.09 -15.57
C THR A 200 -9.54 8.28 -14.99
N THR A 201 -9.55 8.00 -13.69
CA THR A 201 -8.52 7.17 -13.06
C THR A 201 -8.57 5.75 -13.63
N LEU A 202 -9.77 5.20 -13.83
CA LEU A 202 -9.94 3.86 -14.40
C LEU A 202 -9.50 3.80 -15.86
N SER A 203 -9.76 4.83 -16.67
CA SER A 203 -9.33 4.86 -18.07
C SER A 203 -7.81 4.92 -18.19
N VAL A 204 -7.13 5.70 -17.34
CA VAL A 204 -5.66 5.72 -17.26
C VAL A 204 -5.10 4.34 -16.90
N ILE A 205 -5.70 3.65 -15.92
CA ILE A 205 -5.28 2.30 -15.52
C ILE A 205 -5.52 1.27 -16.64
N ARG A 206 -6.68 1.32 -17.31
CA ARG A 206 -6.97 0.45 -18.46
C ARG A 206 -5.98 0.68 -19.59
N SER A 207 -5.69 1.94 -19.92
CA SER A 207 -4.69 2.27 -20.96
C SER A 207 -3.29 1.81 -20.58
N PHE A 208 -2.91 1.86 -19.29
CA PHE A 208 -1.62 1.32 -18.85
C PHE A 208 -1.60 -0.22 -18.86
N GLN A 209 -2.74 -0.87 -18.59
CA GLN A 209 -2.86 -2.31 -18.78
C GLN A 209 -2.74 -2.70 -20.26
N ASP A 210 -3.32 -1.92 -21.18
CA ASP A 210 -3.16 -2.13 -22.63
C ASP A 210 -1.69 -1.97 -23.06
N CYS A 211 -0.94 -1.05 -22.43
CA CYS A 211 0.50 -0.92 -22.63
C CYS A 211 1.25 -2.20 -22.21
N PHE A 212 0.88 -2.78 -21.06
CA PHE A 212 1.43 -4.08 -20.66
C PHE A 212 1.04 -5.20 -21.62
N ASP A 213 -0.19 -5.24 -22.08
CA ASP A 213 -0.63 -6.25 -23.05
C ASP A 213 0.16 -6.12 -24.37
N ALA A 214 0.51 -4.90 -24.81
CA ALA A 214 1.40 -4.67 -25.96
C ALA A 214 2.86 -5.12 -25.71
N ILE A 215 3.37 -4.98 -24.48
CA ILE A 215 4.73 -5.43 -24.13
C ILE A 215 4.80 -6.96 -24.03
N TYR A 216 3.87 -7.58 -23.31
CA TYR A 216 3.95 -8.98 -22.85
C TYR A 216 3.00 -9.96 -23.54
N HIS A 217 1.91 -9.50 -24.17
CA HIS A 217 0.80 -10.34 -24.64
C HIS A 217 0.38 -10.02 -26.09
N ARG A 218 1.36 -9.99 -27.00
CA ARG A 218 1.17 -9.53 -28.39
C ARG A 218 0.23 -10.40 -29.25
N ASP A 219 0.01 -11.65 -28.85
CA ASP A 219 -0.86 -12.58 -29.59
C ASP A 219 -2.37 -12.35 -29.34
N SER A 220 -2.75 -11.36 -28.52
CA SER A 220 -4.13 -11.16 -28.04
C SER A 220 -5.08 -10.42 -29.01
N GLY A 221 -4.72 -10.25 -30.29
CA GLY A 221 -5.62 -9.70 -31.32
C GLY A 221 -6.03 -8.22 -31.20
N ARG A 222 -5.62 -7.49 -30.15
CA ARG A 222 -5.79 -6.04 -30.01
C ARG A 222 -4.51 -5.32 -30.46
N MET A 223 -4.28 -5.26 -31.77
CA MET A 223 -3.18 -4.47 -32.32
C MET A 223 -3.50 -2.98 -32.22
N ALA A 224 -2.94 -2.33 -31.21
CA ALA A 224 -2.83 -0.87 -31.12
C ALA A 224 -1.44 -0.47 -30.58
N SER A 225 -0.38 -1.21 -30.92
CA SER A 225 0.97 -0.86 -30.46
C SER A 225 1.52 0.41 -31.12
N GLY A 226 0.82 1.02 -32.09
CA GLY A 226 1.35 2.12 -32.89
C GLY A 226 2.69 1.75 -33.54
N ASP A 227 3.43 2.77 -33.98
CA ASP A 227 4.79 2.66 -34.52
C ASP A 227 5.87 2.37 -33.45
N ILE A 228 5.50 1.83 -32.27
CA ILE A 228 6.46 1.54 -31.20
C ILE A 228 7.35 0.37 -31.62
N ASP A 229 8.66 0.58 -31.56
CA ASP A 229 9.68 -0.39 -31.99
C ASP A 229 9.52 -1.73 -31.24
N HIS A 230 9.19 -2.77 -32.00
CA HIS A 230 9.02 -4.14 -31.50
C HIS A 230 10.29 -4.72 -30.86
N VAL A 231 11.48 -4.28 -31.28
CA VAL A 231 12.75 -4.69 -30.68
C VAL A 231 12.83 -4.17 -29.25
N VAL A 232 12.50 -2.90 -29.02
CA VAL A 232 12.46 -2.30 -27.68
C VAL A 232 11.43 -3.01 -26.80
N LEU A 233 10.23 -3.27 -27.33
CA LEU A 233 9.19 -3.99 -26.60
C LEU A 233 9.64 -5.40 -26.19
N ASN A 234 10.41 -6.11 -27.04
CA ASN A 234 10.98 -7.43 -26.71
C ASN A 234 12.00 -7.35 -25.59
N ARG A 235 12.92 -6.37 -25.65
CA ARG A 235 13.90 -6.18 -24.57
C ARG A 235 13.20 -5.91 -23.24
N LEU A 236 12.17 -5.07 -23.23
CA LEU A 236 11.39 -4.81 -22.03
C LEU A 236 10.70 -6.07 -21.49
N SER A 237 10.05 -6.84 -22.36
CA SER A 237 9.34 -8.06 -21.96
C SER A 237 10.28 -9.16 -21.47
N GLU A 238 11.54 -9.17 -21.88
CA GLU A 238 12.56 -10.11 -21.40
C GLU A 238 13.20 -9.67 -20.07
N ARG A 239 13.37 -8.36 -19.87
CA ARG A 239 14.11 -7.80 -18.72
C ARG A 239 13.25 -7.52 -17.50
N PHE A 240 12.05 -6.99 -17.70
CA PHE A 240 11.19 -6.57 -16.61
C PHE A 240 10.30 -7.72 -16.14
N ARG A 241 10.21 -7.91 -14.83
CA ARG A 241 9.34 -8.90 -14.19
C ARG A 241 8.47 -8.23 -13.13
N VAL A 242 7.32 -8.83 -12.83
CA VAL A 242 6.54 -8.43 -11.65
C VAL A 242 7.38 -8.66 -10.40
N TYR A 243 7.37 -7.70 -9.48
CA TYR A 243 8.08 -7.82 -8.22
C TYR A 243 7.36 -8.82 -7.31
N ASP A 244 8.07 -9.87 -6.95
CA ASP A 244 7.66 -10.83 -5.95
C ASP A 244 8.28 -10.46 -4.60
N MET A 245 7.41 -10.22 -3.62
CA MET A 245 7.84 -9.85 -2.27
C MET A 245 8.42 -11.03 -1.49
N VAL A 246 8.21 -12.27 -1.92
CA VAL A 246 8.73 -13.47 -1.27
C VAL A 246 10.18 -13.69 -1.70
N THR A 247 10.41 -13.79 -3.00
CA THR A 247 11.76 -13.95 -3.56
C THR A 247 12.58 -12.67 -3.51
N LYS A 248 11.93 -11.52 -3.24
CA LYS A 248 12.52 -10.17 -3.33
C LYS A 248 13.14 -9.91 -4.71
N SER A 249 12.58 -10.50 -5.76
CA SER A 249 13.06 -10.37 -7.13
C SER A 249 12.00 -9.78 -8.06
N GLY A 250 12.43 -9.24 -9.20
CA GLY A 250 11.58 -8.54 -10.16
C GLY A 250 11.56 -7.01 -9.95
N ASN A 251 10.72 -6.35 -10.74
CA ASN A 251 10.84 -4.91 -11.01
C ASN A 251 9.50 -4.19 -10.82
N TRP A 252 8.43 -4.58 -11.52
CA TRP A 252 7.13 -3.88 -11.44
C TRP A 252 6.52 -3.99 -10.05
N CYS A 253 6.28 -2.84 -9.42
CA CYS A 253 5.73 -2.81 -8.06
C CYS A 253 4.31 -2.27 -8.02
N ALA A 254 4.14 -1.04 -8.49
CA ALA A 254 2.89 -0.31 -8.33
C ALA A 254 2.79 0.83 -9.33
N VAL A 255 1.57 1.33 -9.50
CA VAL A 255 1.31 2.56 -10.24
C VAL A 255 0.39 3.45 -9.42
N THR A 256 0.66 4.75 -9.40
CA THR A 256 -0.15 5.74 -8.70
C THR A 256 -0.68 6.74 -9.70
N VAL A 257 -2.00 6.89 -9.75
CA VAL A 257 -2.68 7.95 -10.49
C VAL A 257 -3.04 9.07 -9.53
N ARG A 258 -2.72 10.30 -9.90
CA ARG A 258 -3.19 11.51 -9.20
C ARG A 258 -3.90 12.44 -10.16
N GLU A 259 -5.01 12.99 -9.68
CA GLU A 259 -5.83 13.96 -10.40
C GLU A 259 -5.83 15.29 -9.62
N SER A 260 -5.59 16.38 -10.32
CA SER A 260 -5.77 17.73 -9.79
C SER A 260 -7.19 18.23 -10.09
N ARG A 261 -7.65 19.23 -9.33
CA ARG A 261 -8.92 19.93 -9.63
C ARG A 261 -8.87 20.73 -10.94
N LEU A 262 -7.69 20.93 -11.50
CA LEU A 262 -7.46 21.59 -12.79
C LEU A 262 -7.31 20.57 -13.93
N ASN A 263 -7.72 19.31 -13.69
CA ASN A 263 -7.63 18.20 -14.63
C ASN A 263 -6.20 17.79 -15.01
N ASP A 264 -5.19 18.18 -14.23
CA ASP A 264 -3.86 17.57 -14.39
C ASP A 264 -3.92 16.11 -13.93
N ARG A 265 -3.28 15.23 -14.69
CA ARG A 265 -3.24 13.79 -14.46
C ARG A 265 -1.78 13.34 -14.39
N LEU A 266 -1.36 12.90 -13.22
CA LEU A 266 -0.02 12.34 -12.99
C LEU A 266 -0.11 10.82 -12.90
N LEU A 267 0.74 10.14 -13.66
CA LEU A 267 0.99 8.71 -13.57
C LEU A 267 2.39 8.49 -12.99
N ASP A 268 2.49 8.05 -11.73
CA ASP A 268 3.75 7.67 -11.07
C ASP A 268 3.89 6.14 -11.09
N ILE A 269 4.84 5.64 -11.87
CA ILE A 269 5.13 4.21 -12.04
C ILE A 269 6.28 3.85 -11.13
N GLU A 270 6.07 2.89 -10.23
CA GLU A 270 7.08 2.44 -9.29
C GLU A 270 7.66 1.10 -9.72
N ILE A 271 8.99 1.09 -9.87
CA ILE A 271 9.75 -0.12 -10.18
C ILE A 271 10.91 -0.30 -9.18
N ARG A 272 11.38 -1.53 -9.05
CA ARG A 272 12.66 -1.85 -8.43
C ARG A 272 13.75 -1.97 -9.48
N ARG A 273 14.89 -1.36 -9.19
CA ARG A 273 16.06 -1.39 -10.06
C ARG A 273 16.54 -2.82 -10.29
N GLY A 274 16.79 -3.57 -9.21
CA GLY A 274 17.31 -4.94 -9.32
C GLY A 274 18.57 -4.98 -10.19
N ASN A 275 18.51 -5.78 -11.26
CA ASN A 275 19.56 -5.94 -12.27
C ASN A 275 19.35 -5.08 -13.53
N LEU A 276 18.40 -4.15 -13.54
CA LEU A 276 18.15 -3.27 -14.68
C LEU A 276 19.31 -2.29 -14.89
N THR A 277 19.71 -2.16 -16.14
CA THR A 277 20.71 -1.20 -16.63
C THR A 277 20.05 0.16 -16.91
N GLU A 278 20.86 1.20 -17.12
CA GLU A 278 20.33 2.50 -17.57
C GLU A 278 19.67 2.41 -18.96
N GLU A 279 20.17 1.55 -19.85
CA GLU A 279 19.55 1.32 -21.17
C GLU A 279 18.13 0.75 -21.02
N ASP A 280 17.94 -0.23 -20.12
CA ASP A 280 16.60 -0.81 -19.87
C ASP A 280 15.62 0.25 -19.34
N LEU A 281 16.10 1.22 -18.54
CA LEU A 281 15.28 2.32 -18.04
C LEU A 281 14.94 3.33 -19.16
N VAL A 282 15.90 3.67 -20.01
CA VAL A 282 15.69 4.57 -21.15
C VAL A 282 14.71 3.97 -22.17
N ASP A 283 14.81 2.66 -22.43
CA ASP A 283 13.86 1.93 -23.25
C ASP A 283 12.44 2.04 -22.70
N LEU A 284 12.28 1.83 -21.38
CA LEU A 284 10.98 1.96 -20.73
C LEU A 284 10.44 3.40 -20.82
N GLU A 285 11.29 4.39 -20.56
CA GLU A 285 10.91 5.80 -20.66
C GLU A 285 10.46 6.16 -22.08
N SER A 286 11.16 5.65 -23.10
CA SER A 286 10.80 5.83 -24.50
C SER A 286 9.41 5.26 -24.82
N VAL A 287 9.13 4.03 -24.39
CA VAL A 287 7.82 3.37 -24.62
C VAL A 287 6.70 4.10 -23.88
N LEU A 288 6.91 4.47 -22.61
CA LEU A 288 5.90 5.22 -21.83
C LEU A 288 5.61 6.59 -22.44
N LYS A 289 6.65 7.26 -22.94
CA LYS A 289 6.53 8.54 -23.61
C LYS A 289 5.73 8.39 -24.92
N GLN A 290 6.08 7.44 -25.77
CA GLN A 290 5.37 7.17 -27.02
C GLN A 290 3.92 6.74 -26.77
N TRP A 291 3.65 6.01 -25.68
CA TRP A 291 2.30 5.53 -25.38
C TRP A 291 1.33 6.64 -24.96
N PHE A 292 1.75 7.51 -24.04
CA PHE A 292 0.87 8.50 -23.40
C PHE A 292 0.96 9.92 -23.97
N GLN A 293 1.96 10.22 -24.80
CA GLN A 293 2.03 11.51 -25.49
C GLN A 293 1.20 11.51 -26.79
N SER A 294 1.14 12.66 -27.45
CA SER A 294 0.37 12.85 -28.67
C SER A 294 0.79 11.90 -29.80
N GLY A 295 -0.21 11.30 -30.46
CA GLY A 295 -0.04 10.25 -31.45
C GLY A 295 0.05 8.83 -30.87
N GLY A 296 0.13 8.70 -29.54
CA GLY A 296 0.20 7.42 -28.84
C GLY A 296 -1.16 6.76 -28.62
N PRO A 297 -1.22 5.42 -28.44
CA PRO A 297 -2.47 4.70 -28.17
C PRO A 297 -3.19 5.16 -26.88
N GLY A 298 -2.43 5.67 -25.90
CA GLY A 298 -2.92 6.21 -24.64
C GLY A 298 -3.18 7.72 -24.64
N GLU A 299 -3.08 8.42 -25.77
CA GLU A 299 -3.29 9.88 -25.83
C GLU A 299 -4.68 10.28 -25.27
N SER A 300 -5.71 9.52 -25.61
CA SER A 300 -7.12 9.82 -25.26
C SER A 300 -7.38 9.89 -23.75
N VAL A 301 -6.56 9.24 -22.92
CA VAL A 301 -6.70 9.30 -21.45
C VAL A 301 -6.12 10.59 -20.84
N GLY A 302 -5.43 11.42 -21.65
CA GLY A 302 -5.00 12.77 -21.29
C GLY A 302 -4.05 12.85 -20.10
N VAL A 303 -3.12 11.90 -19.98
CA VAL A 303 -2.08 11.94 -18.94
C VAL A 303 -1.16 13.15 -19.19
N THR A 304 -1.07 14.05 -18.22
CA THR A 304 -0.27 15.29 -18.35
C THR A 304 1.19 15.14 -17.95
N SER A 305 1.49 14.13 -17.11
CA SER A 305 2.86 13.84 -16.66
C SER A 305 3.01 12.38 -16.28
N VAL A 306 4.12 11.77 -16.68
CA VAL A 306 4.50 10.41 -16.31
C VAL A 306 5.84 10.48 -15.59
N HIS A 307 5.90 9.93 -14.38
CA HIS A 307 7.13 9.82 -13.59
C HIS A 307 7.45 8.35 -13.33
N LEU A 308 8.74 8.04 -13.29
CA LEU A 308 9.26 6.71 -12.97
C LEU A 308 10.04 6.77 -11.65
N THR A 309 9.47 6.18 -10.61
CA THR A 309 10.11 6.00 -9.31
C THR A 309 10.88 4.70 -9.30
N VAL A 310 12.21 4.77 -9.31
CA VAL A 310 13.11 3.60 -9.31
C VAL A 310 13.67 3.37 -7.91
N LEU A 311 13.22 2.30 -7.26
CA LEU A 311 13.65 1.90 -5.91
C LEU A 311 14.95 1.09 -5.97
N THR A 312 15.95 1.48 -5.18
CA THR A 312 17.20 0.72 -5.00
C THR A 312 17.19 -0.14 -3.73
N ALA A 313 16.25 0.08 -2.82
CA ALA A 313 16.05 -0.74 -1.61
C ALA A 313 14.56 -1.02 -1.33
N VAL A 314 14.28 -1.88 -0.35
CA VAL A 314 12.91 -2.34 -0.01
C VAL A 314 11.96 -1.18 0.35
N SER A 315 12.47 -0.11 0.94
CA SER A 315 11.71 1.06 1.42
C SER A 315 11.95 2.33 0.59
N ARG A 316 11.00 3.29 0.65
CA ARG A 316 11.15 4.68 0.16
C ARG A 316 11.83 5.59 1.21
N LEU A 317 12.99 5.19 1.73
CA LEU A 317 13.77 6.05 2.62
C LEU A 317 14.55 7.08 1.79
N PRO A 318 14.90 8.25 2.36
CA PRO A 318 15.76 9.21 1.66
C PRO A 318 17.06 8.54 1.20
N GLY A 319 17.38 8.68 -0.09
CA GLY A 319 18.56 8.07 -0.72
C GLY A 319 18.37 6.62 -1.20
N THR A 320 17.18 6.03 -1.08
CA THR A 320 16.91 4.64 -1.55
C THR A 320 16.03 4.55 -2.79
N PHE A 321 15.81 5.68 -3.47
CA PHE A 321 15.10 5.73 -4.74
C PHE A 321 15.56 6.94 -5.57
N THR A 322 15.35 6.85 -6.89
CA THR A 322 15.52 7.95 -7.83
C THR A 322 14.21 8.20 -8.56
N GLU A 323 13.81 9.46 -8.71
CA GLU A 323 12.65 9.86 -9.50
C GLU A 323 13.13 10.35 -10.87
N ARG A 324 12.53 9.82 -11.93
CA ARG A 324 12.84 10.19 -13.31
C ARG A 324 11.57 10.76 -13.96
N CYS A 325 11.68 11.96 -14.52
CA CYS A 325 10.56 12.58 -15.23
C CYS A 325 10.57 12.10 -16.68
N VAL A 326 9.59 11.28 -17.08
CA VAL A 326 9.48 10.79 -18.47
C VAL A 326 8.98 11.93 -19.37
N PHE A 327 7.92 12.60 -18.93
CA PHE A 327 7.45 13.87 -19.51
C PHE A 327 6.52 14.62 -18.54
N GLY A 328 6.23 15.88 -18.88
CA GLY A 328 5.33 16.75 -18.13
C GLY A 328 6.07 17.63 -17.12
N LYS A 329 5.33 18.17 -16.14
CA LYS A 329 5.91 19.04 -15.10
C LYS A 329 6.78 18.21 -14.14
N GLY A 330 7.95 18.74 -13.79
CA GLY A 330 8.91 18.09 -12.89
C GLY A 330 8.37 17.89 -11.47
N VAL A 331 8.89 16.88 -10.78
CA VAL A 331 8.43 16.39 -9.46
C VAL A 331 8.82 17.30 -8.28
N SER A 332 9.32 18.52 -8.51
CA SER A 332 9.90 19.39 -7.46
C SER A 332 8.96 19.75 -6.31
N CYS A 333 7.69 19.29 -6.32
CA CYS A 333 6.71 19.44 -5.26
C CYS A 333 6.36 18.17 -4.44
N LEU A 334 6.82 16.96 -4.77
CA LEU A 334 6.43 15.76 -3.98
C LEU A 334 7.28 15.53 -2.72
N THR A 335 8.56 15.91 -2.73
CA THR A 335 9.44 15.82 -1.54
C THR A 335 9.01 16.78 -0.43
N SER A 336 8.39 17.91 -0.76
CA SER A 336 7.89 18.88 0.23
C SER A 336 6.67 18.39 1.02
N ILE A 337 5.93 17.38 0.53
CA ILE A 337 4.72 16.88 1.21
C ILE A 337 5.04 15.74 2.19
N ILE A 338 6.11 14.97 1.96
CA ILE A 338 6.50 13.89 2.89
C ILE A 338 7.16 14.47 4.16
N SER A 339 7.82 15.63 4.07
CA SER A 339 8.42 16.30 5.23
C SER A 339 7.37 16.81 6.24
N VAL A 340 6.22 17.32 5.78
CA VAL A 340 5.24 18.00 6.63
C VAL A 340 4.39 17.04 7.48
N ILE A 341 4.25 15.78 7.09
CA ILE A 341 3.46 14.80 7.87
C ILE A 341 4.24 14.23 9.07
N THR A 342 5.56 14.43 9.12
CA THR A 342 6.41 13.89 10.22
C THR A 342 6.64 14.87 11.37
N THR A 343 6.17 16.12 11.26
CA THR A 343 6.38 17.17 12.28
C THR A 343 5.14 17.49 13.11
N HIS A 344 3.99 16.87 12.85
CA HIS A 344 2.77 17.00 13.66
C HIS A 344 2.22 15.63 14.05
N PHE A 345 2.99 14.89 14.85
CA PHE A 345 2.48 13.91 15.81
C PHE A 345 3.40 13.85 17.03
#